data_AF-A0A1B0BX65-F1
#
_entry.id   AF-A0A1B0BX65-F1
#
_cell.length_a   1.000
_cell.length_b   1.000
_cell.length_c   1.000
_cell.angle_alpha   90.00
_cell.angle_beta   90.00
_cell.angle_gamma   90.00
#
_symmetry.space_group_name_H-M   'P 1'
#
loop_
_entity.id
_entity.type
_entity.pdbx_description
1 polymer ?
#
loop_
_entity_poly.entity_id
_entity_poly.type
_entity_poly.pdbx_seq_one_letter_code
_entity_poly.pdbx_strand_id
1 'polypeptide(L)'
;MRIKCFSRKECLGLLMILIGALAVKNYLTVSFFDLMHELDIFEHQYVSACVAFISFYMGLASFFLTPKNELARTYLRAYHVLVYSVLMYFLFQSRNTYYIRFEGDINDFFDHEILDDEDYQMALNLTLIQLILMCSGMVIVVQAYMIYARVLNTLARRGAPNQGGPA
;
A
#
# COMPACT_ATOMS: atom_id res chain seq x y z
N MET A 1 9.79 4.55 33.73
CA MET A 1 9.50 3.62 32.61
C MET A 1 10.05 4.25 31.33
N ARG A 2 11.17 3.76 30.77
CA ARG A 2 11.72 4.30 29.50
C ARG A 2 10.95 3.70 28.34
N ILE A 3 10.09 4.50 27.70
CA ILE A 3 9.41 4.11 26.46
C ILE A 3 10.51 3.95 25.39
N LYS A 4 10.79 2.71 24.97
CA LYS A 4 11.64 2.47 23.81
C LYS A 4 10.81 2.76 22.56
N CYS A 5 11.07 3.90 21.92
CA CYS A 5 10.43 4.24 20.65
C CYS A 5 10.82 3.23 19.56
N PHE A 6 9.87 2.87 18.71
CA PHE A 6 10.12 2.04 17.53
C PHE A 6 11.11 2.71 16.58
N SER A 7 12.00 1.92 16.00
CA SER A 7 12.88 2.38 14.92
C SER A 7 12.07 2.72 13.66
N ARG A 8 12.62 3.57 12.78
CA ARG A 8 11.98 3.95 11.51
C ARG A 8 11.52 2.74 10.68
N LYS A 9 12.30 1.66 10.76
CA LYS A 9 12.05 0.41 10.04
C LYS A 9 10.87 -0.36 10.62
N GLU A 10 10.77 -0.44 11.94
CA GLU A 10 9.65 -1.07 12.64
C GLU A 10 8.37 -0.26 12.47
N CYS A 11 8.46 1.07 12.49
CA CYS A 11 7.32 1.95 12.19
C CYS A 11 6.79 1.72 10.76
N LEU A 12 7.67 1.60 9.78
CA LEU A 12 7.30 1.28 8.40
C LEU A 12 6.71 -0.14 8.28
N GLY A 13 7.23 -1.09 9.07
CA GLY A 13 6.68 -2.43 9.21
C GLY A 13 5.27 -2.46 9.79
N LEU A 14 5.02 -1.70 10.85
CA LEU A 14 3.70 -1.55 11.46
C LEU A 14 2.71 -0.91 10.48
N LEU A 15 3.13 0.11 9.72
CA LEU A 15 2.31 0.71 8.68
C LEU A 15 1.92 -0.32 7.61
N MET A 16 2.85 -1.18 7.18
CA MET A 16 2.55 -2.27 6.24
C MET A 16 1.55 -3.27 6.86
N ILE A 17 1.70 -3.66 8.12
CA ILE A 17 0.73 -4.53 8.79
C ILE A 17 -0.66 -3.88 8.84
N LEU A 18 -0.73 -2.56 9.10
CA LEU A 18 -1.99 -1.81 9.08
C LEU A 18 -2.63 -1.82 7.69
N ILE A 19 -1.85 -1.59 6.63
CA ILE A 19 -2.33 -1.69 5.25
C ILE A 19 -2.92 -3.09 4.98
N GLY A 20 -2.24 -4.13 5.45
CA GLY A 20 -2.72 -5.51 5.34
C GLY A 20 -4.07 -5.72 6.03
N ALA A 21 -4.24 -5.20 7.24
CA ALA A 21 -5.50 -5.29 7.98
C ALA A 21 -6.65 -4.53 7.28
N LEU A 22 -6.36 -3.34 6.74
CA LEU A 22 -7.34 -2.58 5.95
C LEU A 22 -7.75 -3.34 4.68
N ALA A 23 -6.79 -3.98 4.00
CA ALA A 23 -7.06 -4.77 2.81
C ALA A 23 -7.89 -6.03 3.09
N VAL A 24 -7.67 -6.69 4.23
CA VAL A 24 -8.54 -7.80 4.69
C VAL A 24 -9.96 -7.31 4.95
N LYS A 25 -10.11 -6.13 5.60
CA LYS A 25 -11.43 -5.54 5.80
C LYS A 25 -12.10 -5.24 4.46
N ASN A 26 -11.36 -4.65 3.51
CA ASN A 26 -11.84 -4.36 2.16
C ASN A 26 -12.24 -5.62 1.37
N TYR A 27 -11.55 -6.74 1.59
CA TYR A 27 -11.91 -8.04 1.01
C TYR A 27 -13.26 -8.56 1.54
N LEU A 28 -13.45 -8.52 2.86
CA LEU A 28 -14.65 -9.07 3.52
C LEU A 28 -15.91 -8.24 3.31
N THR A 29 -15.75 -6.95 3.04
CA THR A 29 -16.88 -6.01 2.89
C THR A 29 -17.60 -6.18 1.54
N VAL A 30 -17.09 -7.00 0.62
CA VAL A 30 -17.72 -7.25 -0.70
C VAL A 30 -18.75 -8.39 -0.69
N SER A 31 -18.88 -9.10 0.43
CA SER A 31 -19.75 -10.30 0.58
C SER A 31 -21.26 -10.04 0.40
N PHE A 32 -21.69 -8.82 0.09
CA PHE A 32 -23.08 -8.36 0.17
C PHE A 32 -23.58 -7.60 -1.06
N PHE A 33 -22.82 -7.53 -2.16
CA PHE A 33 -23.30 -6.87 -3.38
C PHE A 33 -24.02 -7.87 -4.29
N ASP A 34 -25.36 -7.83 -4.29
CA ASP A 34 -26.16 -8.54 -5.30
C ASP A 34 -26.09 -7.85 -6.68
N LEU A 35 -25.67 -6.58 -6.74
CA LEU A 35 -25.68 -5.75 -7.94
C LEU A 35 -24.37 -5.74 -8.76
N MET A 36 -23.25 -6.21 -8.20
CA MET A 36 -21.99 -6.26 -8.95
C MET A 36 -21.85 -7.56 -9.73
N HIS A 37 -21.39 -7.47 -10.99
CA HIS A 37 -20.99 -8.65 -11.75
C HIS A 37 -19.90 -9.43 -10.99
N GLU A 38 -20.05 -10.75 -10.99
CA GLU A 38 -19.14 -11.69 -10.32
C GLU A 38 -17.66 -11.44 -10.66
N LEU A 39 -17.37 -10.99 -11.89
CA LEU A 39 -16.02 -10.68 -12.35
C LEU A 39 -15.41 -9.48 -11.62
N ASP A 40 -16.17 -8.40 -11.38
CA ASP A 40 -15.65 -7.21 -10.70
C ASP A 40 -15.43 -7.47 -9.21
N ILE A 41 -16.33 -8.25 -8.60
CA ILE A 41 -16.17 -8.74 -7.22
C ILE A 41 -14.90 -9.57 -7.11
N PHE A 42 -14.69 -10.50 -8.05
CA PHE A 42 -13.49 -11.32 -8.09
C PHE A 42 -12.22 -10.48 -8.24
N GLU A 43 -12.20 -9.49 -9.13
CA GLU A 43 -11.05 -8.59 -9.32
C GLU A 43 -10.74 -7.80 -8.04
N HIS A 44 -11.75 -7.21 -7.40
CA HIS A 44 -11.57 -6.47 -6.15
C HIS A 44 -11.06 -7.37 -5.01
N GLN A 45 -11.63 -8.56 -4.86
CA GLN A 45 -11.20 -9.53 -3.86
C GLN A 45 -9.76 -10.00 -4.13
N TYR A 46 -9.42 -10.27 -5.38
CA TYR A 46 -8.08 -10.67 -5.78
C TYR A 46 -7.04 -9.58 -5.47
N VAL A 47 -7.32 -8.33 -5.84
CA VAL A 47 -6.45 -7.19 -5.56
C VAL A 47 -6.31 -6.98 -4.05
N SER A 48 -7.41 -7.02 -3.30
CA SER A 48 -7.39 -6.87 -1.83
C SER A 48 -6.60 -7.98 -1.14
N ALA A 49 -6.74 -9.23 -1.59
CA ALA A 49 -5.97 -10.36 -1.08
C ALA A 49 -4.47 -10.22 -1.38
N CYS A 50 -4.12 -9.79 -2.60
CA CYS A 50 -2.74 -9.55 -3.01
C CYS A 50 -2.07 -8.46 -2.16
N VAL A 51 -2.77 -7.35 -1.92
CA VAL A 51 -2.32 -6.26 -1.04
C VAL A 51 -2.14 -6.78 0.38
N ALA A 52 -3.13 -7.48 0.93
CA ALA A 52 -3.05 -8.04 2.28
C ALA A 52 -1.84 -8.96 2.45
N PHE A 53 -1.63 -9.90 1.53
CA PHE A 53 -0.53 -10.85 1.57
C PHE A 53 0.84 -10.14 1.53
N ILE A 54 1.05 -9.27 0.54
CA ILE A 54 2.31 -8.53 0.37
C ILE A 54 2.60 -7.65 1.58
N SER A 55 1.57 -6.97 2.09
CA SER A 55 1.68 -6.05 3.22
C SER A 55 1.99 -6.78 4.53
N PHE A 56 1.36 -7.92 4.82
CA PHE A 56 1.73 -8.72 5.99
C PHE A 56 3.10 -9.36 5.85
N TYR A 57 3.39 -9.96 4.69
CA TYR A 57 4.69 -10.60 4.45
C TYR A 57 5.83 -9.60 4.62
N MET A 58 5.74 -8.43 3.99
CA MET A 58 6.78 -7.40 4.09
C MET A 58 6.80 -6.68 5.43
N GLY A 59 5.63 -6.48 6.03
CA GLY A 59 5.50 -5.94 7.39
C GLY A 59 6.23 -6.82 8.40
N LEU A 60 5.98 -8.13 8.40
CA LEU A 60 6.67 -9.09 9.27
C LEU A 60 8.15 -9.26 8.90
N ALA A 61 8.47 -9.32 7.61
CA ALA A 61 9.85 -9.41 7.14
C ALA A 61 10.69 -8.20 7.58
N SER A 62 10.07 -7.03 7.77
CA SER A 62 10.76 -5.89 8.34
C SER A 62 11.28 -6.22 9.75
N PHE A 63 10.56 -6.93 10.61
CA PHE A 63 11.07 -7.22 11.96
C PHE A 63 12.24 -8.22 11.94
N PHE A 64 12.15 -9.28 11.13
CA PHE A 64 13.06 -10.43 11.25
C PHE A 64 14.08 -10.58 10.11
N LEU A 65 13.72 -10.17 8.90
CA LEU A 65 14.41 -10.61 7.67
C LEU A 65 15.19 -9.50 6.96
N THR A 66 15.45 -8.38 7.63
CA THR A 66 16.17 -7.29 6.96
C THR A 66 17.63 -7.64 6.70
N PRO A 67 18.10 -7.59 5.44
CA PRO A 67 19.47 -7.96 5.11
C PRO A 67 20.48 -7.05 5.82
N LYS A 68 21.53 -7.68 6.35
CA LYS A 68 22.71 -6.96 6.88
C LYS A 68 23.51 -6.32 5.75
N ASN A 69 23.62 -7.01 4.60
CA ASN A 69 24.26 -6.48 3.40
C ASN A 69 23.47 -5.26 2.88
N GLU A 70 24.17 -4.15 2.74
CA GLU A 70 23.57 -2.90 2.29
C GLU A 70 23.02 -3.01 0.87
N LEU A 71 23.73 -3.65 -0.07
CA LEU A 71 23.30 -3.79 -1.48
C LEU A 71 21.95 -4.51 -1.57
N ALA A 72 21.84 -5.67 -0.90
CA ALA A 72 20.61 -6.45 -0.80
C ALA A 72 19.46 -5.63 -0.19
N ARG A 73 19.75 -4.77 0.80
CA ARG A 73 18.74 -3.88 1.40
C ARG A 73 18.19 -2.86 0.40
N THR A 74 19.01 -2.31 -0.50
CA THR A 74 18.51 -1.39 -1.52
C THR A 74 17.70 -2.09 -2.60
N TYR A 75 18.11 -3.30 -3.02
CA TYR A 75 17.29 -4.09 -3.94
C TYR A 75 15.94 -4.45 -3.32
N LEU A 76 15.89 -4.83 -2.04
CA LEU A 76 14.64 -5.09 -1.33
C LEU A 76 13.75 -3.84 -1.26
N ARG A 77 14.33 -2.65 -1.07
CA ARG A 77 13.57 -1.39 -1.11
C ARG A 77 13.02 -1.09 -2.50
N ALA A 78 13.81 -1.31 -3.55
CA ALA A 78 13.37 -1.11 -4.93
C ALA A 78 12.25 -2.10 -5.28
N TYR A 79 12.36 -3.35 -4.83
CA TYR A 79 11.30 -4.34 -4.92
C TYR A 79 10.02 -3.87 -4.23
N HIS A 80 10.09 -3.33 -3.02
CA HIS A 80 8.92 -2.76 -2.35
C HIS A 80 8.28 -1.65 -3.17
N VAL A 81 9.06 -0.70 -3.67
CA VAL A 81 8.54 0.40 -4.50
C VAL A 81 7.81 -0.15 -5.73
N LEU A 82 8.44 -1.08 -6.46
CA LEU A 82 7.84 -1.66 -7.67
C LEU A 82 6.52 -2.37 -7.37
N VAL A 83 6.51 -3.26 -6.38
CA VAL A 83 5.34 -4.07 -6.03
C VAL A 83 4.19 -3.18 -5.56
N TYR A 84 4.44 -2.24 -4.65
CA TYR A 84 3.39 -1.34 -4.17
C TYR A 84 2.87 -0.43 -5.28
N SER A 85 3.71 0.03 -6.22
CA SER A 85 3.25 0.80 -7.37
C SER A 85 2.30 0.02 -8.28
N VAL A 86 2.61 -1.26 -8.55
CA VAL A 86 1.74 -2.14 -9.35
C VAL A 86 0.42 -2.39 -8.64
N LEU A 87 0.46 -2.70 -7.34
CA LEU A 87 -0.77 -2.93 -6.55
C LEU A 87 -1.61 -1.66 -6.42
N MET A 88 -0.99 -0.49 -6.27
CA MET A 88 -1.70 0.79 -6.28
C MET A 88 -2.38 1.07 -7.62
N TYR A 89 -1.75 0.72 -8.74
CA TYR A 89 -2.38 0.85 -10.06
C TYR A 89 -3.66 0.02 -10.16
N PHE A 90 -3.60 -1.26 -9.76
CA PHE A 90 -4.79 -2.12 -9.75
C PHE A 90 -5.87 -1.63 -8.78
N LEU A 91 -5.51 -1.22 -7.57
CA LEU A 91 -6.46 -0.61 -6.62
C LEU A 91 -7.12 0.66 -7.18
N PHE A 92 -6.36 1.49 -7.89
CA PHE A 92 -6.87 2.69 -8.52
C PHE A 92 -7.84 2.37 -9.66
N GLN A 93 -7.55 1.32 -10.43
CA GLN A 93 -8.45 0.81 -11.45
C GLN A 93 -9.76 0.31 -10.83
N SER A 94 -9.69 -0.53 -9.78
CA SER A 94 -10.89 -0.99 -9.06
C SER A 94 -11.72 0.20 -8.55
N ARG A 95 -11.08 1.20 -7.93
CA ARG A 95 -11.74 2.43 -7.47
C ARG A 95 -12.50 3.15 -8.59
N ASN A 96 -11.88 3.30 -9.76
CA ASN A 96 -12.52 3.97 -10.89
C ASN A 96 -13.70 3.16 -11.43
N THR A 97 -13.61 1.84 -11.45
CA THR A 97 -14.74 0.97 -11.82
C THR A 97 -15.93 1.16 -10.90
N TYR A 98 -15.70 1.24 -9.58
CA TYR A 98 -16.75 1.61 -8.62
C TYR A 98 -17.29 3.02 -8.94
N TYR A 99 -16.43 4.02 -9.07
CA TYR A 99 -16.87 5.39 -9.28
C TYR A 99 -17.74 5.57 -10.54
N ILE A 100 -17.34 5.02 -11.68
CA ILE A 100 -18.06 5.16 -12.96
C ILE A 100 -19.44 4.47 -12.91
N ARG A 101 -19.57 3.35 -12.21
CA ARG A 101 -20.84 2.62 -12.14
C ARG A 101 -21.85 3.32 -11.25
N PHE A 102 -21.40 3.95 -10.18
CA PHE A 102 -22.28 4.49 -9.15
C PHE A 102 -22.44 6.03 -9.20
N GLU A 103 -21.73 6.72 -10.09
CA GLU A 103 -21.98 8.15 -10.39
C GLU A 103 -23.41 8.40 -10.92
N GLY A 104 -24.06 7.37 -11.48
CA GLY A 104 -25.48 7.40 -11.87
C GLY A 104 -26.43 7.32 -10.66
N ASP A 105 -26.25 6.34 -9.78
CA ASP A 105 -27.14 6.09 -8.63
C ASP A 105 -27.03 7.16 -7.53
N ILE A 106 -25.86 7.78 -7.35
CA ILE A 106 -25.65 8.86 -6.37
C ILE A 106 -26.43 10.15 -6.74
N ASN A 107 -26.85 10.33 -8.00
CA ASN A 107 -27.57 11.53 -8.44
C ASN A 107 -29.10 11.39 -8.41
N ASP A 108 -29.65 10.17 -8.36
CA ASP A 108 -31.09 9.93 -8.20
C ASP A 108 -31.46 9.71 -6.72
N PHE A 109 -31.33 10.79 -5.94
CA PHE A 109 -31.39 10.80 -4.47
C PHE A 109 -32.79 10.65 -3.84
N PHE A 110 -33.78 10.12 -4.55
CA PHE A 110 -35.13 9.93 -3.99
C PHE A 110 -35.76 8.65 -4.54
N ASP A 111 -35.67 7.53 -3.80
CA ASP A 111 -36.82 6.64 -3.53
C ASP A 111 -36.49 5.24 -2.93
N HIS A 112 -35.27 4.89 -2.53
CA HIS A 112 -34.97 3.49 -2.15
C HIS A 112 -34.50 3.28 -0.70
N GLU A 113 -35.46 3.17 0.23
CA GLU A 113 -35.27 2.69 1.62
C GLU A 113 -34.71 1.24 1.73
N ILE A 114 -34.50 0.54 0.61
CA ILE A 114 -33.95 -0.84 0.56
C ILE A 114 -32.42 -0.84 0.29
N LEU A 115 -31.83 0.29 -0.16
CA LEU A 115 -30.42 0.38 -0.61
C LEU A 115 -29.45 1.06 0.38
N ASP A 116 -29.92 1.59 1.53
CA ASP A 116 -29.09 2.32 2.50
C ASP A 116 -27.87 1.51 2.99
N ASP A 117 -28.01 0.19 3.15
CA ASP A 117 -26.93 -0.70 3.58
C ASP A 117 -25.89 -0.93 2.48
N GLU A 118 -26.29 -0.96 1.21
CA GLU A 118 -25.38 -1.14 0.07
C GLU A 118 -24.57 0.13 -0.20
N ASP A 119 -25.22 1.29 -0.15
CA ASP A 119 -24.57 2.61 -0.29
C ASP A 119 -23.56 2.87 0.84
N TYR A 120 -23.93 2.54 2.08
CA TYR A 120 -23.02 2.62 3.21
C TYR A 120 -21.79 1.72 3.05
N GLN A 121 -21.99 0.46 2.63
CA GLN A 121 -20.90 -0.49 2.41
C GLN A 121 -20.00 -0.08 1.25
N MET A 122 -20.56 0.51 0.20
CA MET A 122 -19.81 1.05 -0.91
C MET A 122 -18.98 2.27 -0.52
N ALA A 123 -19.57 3.22 0.21
CA ALA A 123 -18.84 4.34 0.77
C ALA A 123 -17.70 3.86 1.68
N LEU A 124 -17.93 2.81 2.47
CA LEU A 124 -16.92 2.16 3.29
C LEU A 124 -15.80 1.55 2.42
N ASN A 125 -16.12 0.80 1.35
CA ASN A 125 -15.13 0.22 0.45
C ASN A 125 -14.30 1.28 -0.27
N LEU A 126 -14.93 2.33 -0.81
CA LEU A 126 -14.22 3.46 -1.43
C LEU A 126 -13.30 4.16 -0.43
N THR A 127 -13.77 4.35 0.81
CA THR A 127 -12.96 4.93 1.89
C THR A 127 -11.77 4.03 2.24
N LEU A 128 -11.98 2.71 2.34
CA LEU A 128 -10.93 1.73 2.60
C LEU A 128 -9.90 1.71 1.48
N ILE A 129 -10.33 1.66 0.22
CA ILE A 129 -9.43 1.74 -0.94
C ILE A 129 -8.62 3.04 -0.89
N GLN A 130 -9.25 4.18 -0.62
CA GLN A 130 -8.57 5.47 -0.52
C GLN A 130 -7.53 5.50 0.61
N LEU A 131 -7.85 4.94 1.79
CA LEU A 131 -6.91 4.81 2.91
C LEU A 131 -5.73 3.90 2.56
N ILE A 132 -5.99 2.75 1.94
CA ILE A 132 -4.97 1.80 1.47
C ILE A 132 -4.05 2.49 0.46
N LEU A 133 -4.60 3.25 -0.49
CA LEU A 133 -3.83 4.00 -1.48
C LEU A 133 -2.95 5.06 -0.80
N MET A 134 -3.48 5.85 0.13
CA MET A 134 -2.72 6.88 0.86
C MET A 134 -1.56 6.26 1.66
N CYS A 135 -1.82 5.21 2.43
CA CYS A 135 -0.81 4.54 3.23
C CYS A 135 0.24 3.85 2.36
N SER A 136 -0.16 3.22 1.25
CA SER A 136 0.76 2.61 0.28
C SER A 136 1.64 3.65 -0.41
N GLY A 137 1.09 4.82 -0.74
CA GLY A 137 1.85 5.95 -1.27
C GLY A 137 2.94 6.42 -0.31
N MET A 138 2.65 6.50 1.00
CA MET A 138 3.65 6.82 2.01
C MET A 138 4.79 5.80 2.04
N VAL A 139 4.47 4.50 1.96
CA VAL A 139 5.48 3.44 1.89
C VAL A 139 6.39 3.63 0.66
N ILE A 140 5.81 3.87 -0.51
CA ILE A 140 6.56 4.10 -1.75
C ILE A 140 7.49 5.30 -1.60
N VAL A 141 6.98 6.45 -1.17
CA VAL A 141 7.76 7.70 -1.06
C VAL A 141 8.94 7.52 -0.10
N VAL A 142 8.70 6.93 1.07
CA VAL A 142 9.74 6.71 2.07
C VAL A 142 10.82 5.74 1.57
N GLN A 143 10.42 4.66 0.90
CA GLN A 143 11.37 3.68 0.35
C GLN A 143 12.17 4.28 -0.81
N ALA A 144 11.51 5.01 -1.72
CA ALA A 144 12.15 5.69 -2.84
C ALA A 144 13.16 6.74 -2.36
N TYR A 145 12.80 7.55 -1.37
CA TYR A 145 13.71 8.53 -0.76
C TYR A 145 14.95 7.86 -0.17
N MET A 146 14.78 6.73 0.53
CA MET A 146 15.90 5.97 1.08
C MET A 146 16.82 5.36 0.02
N ILE A 147 16.31 5.02 -1.17
CA ILE A 147 17.12 4.60 -2.32
C ILE A 147 17.88 5.80 -2.87
N TYR A 148 17.17 6.91 -3.12
CA TYR A 148 17.73 8.13 -3.67
C TYR A 148 18.89 8.68 -2.84
N ALA A 149 18.69 8.83 -1.52
CA ALA A 149 19.73 9.29 -0.60
C ALA A 149 21.00 8.42 -0.66
N ARG A 150 20.84 7.11 -0.88
CA ARG A 150 21.98 6.19 -1.01
C ARG A 150 22.71 6.36 -2.34
N VAL A 151 21.98 6.48 -3.44
CA VAL A 151 22.57 6.69 -4.76
C VAL A 151 23.40 7.97 -4.74
N LEU A 152 22.86 9.06 -4.19
CA LEU A 152 23.60 10.31 -3.99
C LEU A 152 24.88 10.13 -3.16
N ASN A 153 24.80 9.46 -2.01
CA ASN A 153 25.98 9.21 -1.18
C ASN A 153 27.05 8.38 -1.89
N THR A 154 26.63 7.43 -2.73
CA THR A 154 27.56 6.58 -3.51
C THR A 154 28.21 7.37 -4.63
N LEU A 155 27.46 8.24 -5.31
CA LEU A 155 27.98 9.14 -6.34
C LEU A 155 28.93 10.18 -5.73
N ALA A 156 28.60 10.77 -4.59
CA ALA A 156 29.46 11.72 -3.87
C ALA A 156 30.80 11.08 -3.47
N ARG A 157 30.80 9.82 -3.03
CA ARG A 157 32.04 9.08 -2.71
C ARG A 157 32.88 8.74 -3.94
N ARG A 158 32.26 8.54 -5.10
CA ARG A 158 32.97 8.30 -6.37
C ARG A 158 33.48 9.61 -7.00
N GLY A 159 32.83 10.74 -6.71
CA GLY A 159 33.23 12.06 -7.17
C GLY A 159 34.24 12.77 -6.26
N ALA A 160 34.51 12.26 -5.06
CA ALA A 160 35.61 12.73 -4.22
C ALA A 160 36.92 12.19 -4.80
N PRO A 161 37.82 13.03 -5.36
CA PRO A 161 39.16 12.58 -5.70
C PRO A 161 39.83 12.10 -4.41
N ASN A 162 40.60 11.02 -4.49
CA ASN A 162 41.49 10.56 -3.43
C ASN A 162 42.28 11.75 -2.85
N GLN A 163 41.81 12.35 -1.77
CA GLN A 163 42.60 13.28 -0.98
C GLN A 163 43.34 12.47 0.07
N GLY A 164 44.61 12.19 -0.25
CA GLY A 164 45.69 12.05 0.72
C GLY A 164 45.66 10.82 1.63
N GLY A 165 46.12 9.68 1.12
CA GLY A 165 46.82 8.72 1.98
C GLY A 165 48.25 9.22 2.22
N PRO A 166 48.78 9.19 3.45
CA PRO A 166 50.18 9.52 3.69
C PRO A 166 51.09 8.47 3.04
N ALA A 167 52.09 8.95 2.30
CA ALA A 167 53.22 8.17 1.79
C ALA A 167 54.20 7.81 2.90
#